data_AF-A0AAI9RMD3-F1
#
_entry.id   AF-A0AAI9RMD3-F1
#
_cell.length_a   1.000
_cell.length_b   1.000
_cell.length_c   1.000
_cell.angle_alpha   90.00
_cell.angle_beta   90.00
_cell.angle_gamma   90.00
#
_symmetry.space_group_name_H-M   'P 1'
#
loop_
_entity.id
_entity.type
_entity.pdbx_description
1 polymer ?
#
loop_
_entity_poly.entity_id
_entity_poly.type
_entity_poly.pdbx_seq_one_letter_code
_entity_poly.pdbx_strand_id
1 'polypeptide(L)'
;MKFIESIDPIIMQLLVVPIIVIGIGILLSIFTRRIYIGPIATLILTLSYNYWYFTTFFPDSELSFTMVSSWCIIFPLISLYLSWLVSMQFKSIKALFEMEPGKID
;
A
#
# COMPACT_ATOMS: atom_id res chain seq x y z
N MET A 1 21.28 -2.07 9.54
CA MET A 1 21.00 -0.65 9.27
C MET A 1 21.84 -0.12 8.09
N LYS A 2 23.13 -0.51 7.95
CA LYS A 2 24.02 -0.10 6.83
C LYS A 2 23.43 -0.16 5.40
N PHE A 3 22.62 -1.17 5.07
CA PHE A 3 22.02 -1.26 3.73
C PHE A 3 20.92 -0.20 3.51
N ILE A 4 20.06 0.02 4.51
CA ILE A 4 19.00 1.04 4.42
C ILE A 4 19.61 2.45 4.46
N GLU A 5 20.64 2.66 5.30
CA GLU A 5 21.43 3.90 5.33
C GLU A 5 22.14 4.20 4.01
N SER A 6 22.48 3.17 3.22
CA SER A 6 23.14 3.34 1.92
C SER A 6 22.18 3.72 0.78
N ILE A 7 20.86 3.60 1.01
CA ILE A 7 19.85 3.98 0.02
C ILE A 7 19.54 5.47 0.21
N ASP A 8 19.54 6.20 -0.90
CA ASP A 8 19.16 7.61 -0.90
C ASP A 8 17.75 7.81 -0.32
N PRO A 9 17.56 8.74 0.65
CA PRO A 9 16.26 8.97 1.30
C PRO A 9 15.12 9.28 0.33
N ILE A 10 15.39 9.94 -0.80
CA ILE A 10 14.38 10.27 -1.81
C ILE A 10 13.91 8.99 -2.51
N ILE A 11 14.84 8.11 -2.87
CA ILE A 11 14.52 6.81 -3.47
C ILE A 11 13.71 5.96 -2.49
N MET A 12 14.11 5.97 -1.21
CA MET A 12 13.41 5.23 -0.17
C MET A 12 11.96 5.71 -0.02
N GLN A 13 11.72 7.02 0.06
CA GLN A 13 10.39 7.59 0.27
C GLN A 13 9.47 7.56 -0.95
N LEU A 14 10.00 7.71 -2.17
CA LEU A 14 9.18 7.81 -3.39
C LEU A 14 9.02 6.50 -4.16
N LEU A 15 9.91 5.53 -3.96
CA LEU A 15 9.89 4.29 -4.73
C LEU A 15 9.77 3.06 -3.83
N VAL A 16 10.68 2.87 -2.90
CA VAL A 16 10.73 1.64 -2.09
C VAL A 16 9.53 1.56 -1.15
N VAL A 17 9.33 2.57 -0.31
CA VAL A 17 8.25 2.60 0.69
C VAL A 17 6.88 2.53 0.01
N PRO A 18 6.56 3.36 -1.01
CA PRO A 18 5.24 3.35 -1.62
C PRO A 18 4.91 1.98 -2.25
N ILE A 19 5.86 1.37 -2.97
CA ILE A 19 5.66 0.05 -3.58
C ILE A 19 5.33 -0.99 -2.50
N ILE A 20 6.06 -1.00 -1.40
CA ILE A 20 5.86 -1.99 -0.32
C ILE A 20 4.53 -1.75 0.40
N VAL A 21 4.27 -0.53 0.89
CA VAL A 21 3.09 -0.26 1.74
C VAL A 21 1.79 -0.35 0.95
N ILE A 22 1.77 0.16 -0.30
CA ILE A 22 0.61 0.06 -1.19
C ILE A 22 0.43 -1.38 -1.66
N GLY A 23 1.52 -2.06 -2.04
CA GLY A 23 1.49 -3.46 -2.46
C GLY A 23 0.89 -4.38 -1.40
N ILE A 24 1.34 -4.26 -0.15
CA ILE A 24 0.75 -5.00 0.98
C ILE A 24 -0.73 -4.63 1.17
N GLY A 25 -1.08 -3.34 1.08
CA GLY A 25 -2.47 -2.90 1.17
C GLY A 25 -3.37 -3.57 0.12
N ILE A 26 -2.96 -3.57 -1.14
CA ILE A 26 -3.70 -4.21 -2.23
C ILE A 26 -3.83 -5.72 -1.97
N LEU A 27 -2.75 -6.40 -1.58
CA LEU A 27 -2.77 -7.83 -1.28
C LEU A 27 -3.76 -8.16 -0.16
N LEU A 28 -3.79 -7.37 0.92
CA LEU A 28 -4.74 -7.55 2.01
C LEU A 28 -6.18 -7.27 1.57
N SER A 29 -6.40 -6.27 0.72
CA SER A 29 -7.72 -6.01 0.12
C SER A 29 -8.22 -7.21 -0.68
N ILE A 30 -7.36 -7.85 -1.48
CA ILE A 30 -7.69 -9.05 -2.27
C ILE A 30 -8.02 -10.22 -1.33
N PHE A 31 -7.15 -10.50 -0.36
CA PHE A 31 -7.32 -11.63 0.56
C PHE A 31 -8.59 -11.52 1.41
N THR A 32 -8.87 -10.32 1.92
CA THR A 32 -10.07 -10.05 2.72
C THR A 32 -11.32 -9.85 1.86
N ARG A 33 -11.19 -9.71 0.54
CA ARG A 33 -12.24 -9.33 -0.41
C ARG A 33 -12.93 -8.00 -0.07
N ARG A 34 -12.21 -7.08 0.58
CA ARG A 34 -12.74 -5.80 1.05
C ARG A 34 -11.84 -4.65 0.59
N ILE A 35 -12.34 -3.85 -0.35
CA ILE A 35 -11.59 -2.77 -1.00
C ILE A 35 -11.06 -1.74 0.02
N TYR A 36 -11.85 -1.43 1.06
CA TYR A 36 -11.47 -0.45 2.08
C TYR A 36 -10.31 -0.92 2.98
N ILE A 37 -9.96 -2.21 2.99
CA ILE A 37 -8.80 -2.71 3.75
C ILE A 37 -7.49 -2.23 3.13
N GLY A 38 -7.46 -2.03 1.81
CA GLY A 38 -6.29 -1.48 1.09
C GLY A 38 -5.79 -0.16 1.67
N PRO A 39 -6.61 0.92 1.64
CA PRO A 39 -6.21 2.20 2.21
C PRO A 39 -5.91 2.15 3.71
N ILE A 40 -6.68 1.38 4.51
CA ILE A 40 -6.45 1.28 5.97
C ILE A 40 -5.10 0.63 6.27
N ALA A 41 -4.78 -0.49 5.62
CA ALA A 41 -3.49 -1.14 5.80
C ALA A 41 -2.35 -0.25 5.34
N THR A 42 -2.51 0.42 4.19
CA THR A 42 -1.52 1.35 3.67
C THR A 42 -1.27 2.51 4.63
N LEU A 43 -2.33 3.07 5.23
CA LEU A 43 -2.24 4.14 6.22
C LEU A 43 -1.45 3.70 7.46
N ILE A 44 -1.80 2.55 8.04
CA ILE A 44 -1.16 2.01 9.24
C ILE A 44 0.33 1.74 8.98
N LEU A 45 0.65 1.13 7.83
CA LEU A 45 2.03 0.83 7.46
C LEU A 45 2.85 2.11 7.22
N THR A 46 2.26 3.10 6.56
CA THR A 46 2.94 4.38 6.28
C THR A 46 3.24 5.13 7.58
N LEU A 47 2.27 5.21 8.50
CA LEU A 47 2.46 5.82 9.83
C LEU A 47 3.55 5.09 10.62
N SER A 48 3.49 3.76 10.65
CA SER A 48 4.46 2.93 11.38
C SER A 48 5.88 3.10 10.81
N TYR A 49 6.00 3.12 9.48
CA TYR A 49 7.27 3.34 8.80
C TYR A 49 7.83 4.72 9.08
N ASN A 50 7.04 5.79 8.93
CA ASN A 50 7.50 7.16 9.17
C ASN A 50 7.95 7.34 10.62
N TYR A 51 7.16 6.83 11.58
CA TYR A 51 7.53 6.87 12.98
C TYR A 51 8.87 6.17 13.24
N TRP A 52 9.03 4.94 12.74
CA TRP A 52 10.28 4.19 12.88
C TRP A 52 11.46 4.89 12.20
N TYR A 53 11.26 5.43 11.00
CA TYR A 53 12.30 6.13 10.23
C TYR A 53 12.81 7.36 10.99
N PHE A 54 11.92 8.27 11.41
CA PHE A 54 12.36 9.50 12.07
C PHE A 54 12.96 9.27 13.45
N THR A 55 12.44 8.32 14.22
CA THR A 55 13.02 7.95 15.52
C THR A 55 14.38 7.26 15.41
N THR A 56 14.64 6.54 14.32
CA THR A 56 15.91 5.82 14.12
C THR A 56 16.99 6.72 13.51
N PHE A 57 16.64 7.51 12.49
CA PHE A 57 17.62 8.30 11.73
C PHE A 57 17.83 9.71 12.30
N PHE A 58 16.86 10.24 13.05
CA PHE A 58 16.93 11.58 13.64
C PHE A 58 16.50 11.56 15.12
N PRO A 59 17.20 10.80 15.99
CA PRO A 59 16.78 10.56 17.37
C PRO A 59 16.71 11.83 18.23
N ASP A 60 17.52 12.84 17.92
CA ASP A 60 17.56 14.12 18.66
C ASP A 60 16.57 15.16 18.13
N SER A 61 15.81 14.83 17.08
CA SER A 61 14.82 15.74 16.49
C SER A 61 13.46 15.61 17.17
N GLU A 62 12.79 16.75 17.37
CA GLU A 62 11.41 16.73 17.85
C GLU A 62 10.49 16.12 16.79
N LEU A 63 9.81 15.03 17.17
CA LEU A 63 8.93 14.30 16.27
C LEU A 63 7.65 15.10 15.98
N SER A 64 7.65 15.87 14.90
CA SER A 64 6.47 16.62 14.47
C SER A 64 5.40 15.72 13.86
N PHE A 65 4.13 16.06 14.10
CA PHE A 65 2.99 15.38 13.50
C PHE A 65 3.10 15.31 11.97
N THR A 66 3.53 16.39 11.32
CA THR A 66 3.65 16.46 9.85
C THR A 66 4.67 15.46 9.30
N MET A 67 5.72 15.15 10.06
CA MET A 67 6.74 14.16 9.67
C MET A 67 6.14 12.76 9.69
N VAL A 68 5.43 12.41 10.76
CA VAL A 68 4.79 11.09 10.92
C VAL A 68 3.64 10.91 9.93
N SER A 69 2.83 11.96 9.72
CA SER A 69 1.67 11.94 8.82
C SER A 69 2.04 12.13 7.34
N SER A 70 3.32 12.22 7.01
CA SER A 70 3.78 12.41 5.63
C SER A 70 3.27 11.26 4.73
N TRP A 71 2.74 11.60 3.55
CA TRP A 71 2.16 10.67 2.57
C TRP A 71 0.95 9.83 3.04
N CYS A 72 0.47 10.02 4.27
CA CYS A 72 -0.64 9.27 4.85
C CYS A 72 -2.00 9.56 4.21
N ILE A 73 -2.10 10.53 3.30
CA ILE A 73 -3.31 10.79 2.50
C ILE A 73 -3.14 10.21 1.10
N ILE A 74 -2.04 10.56 0.43
CA ILE A 74 -1.79 10.20 -0.97
C ILE A 74 -1.66 8.68 -1.12
N PHE A 75 -0.88 7.99 -0.28
CA PHE A 75 -0.69 6.55 -0.43
C PHE A 75 -1.98 5.74 -0.21
N PRO A 76 -2.79 6.01 0.85
CA PRO A 76 -4.08 5.36 0.98
C PRO A 76 -5.03 5.63 -0.18
N LEU A 77 -5.07 6.85 -0.75
CA LEU A 77 -5.89 7.14 -1.92
C LEU A 77 -5.46 6.34 -3.15
N ILE A 78 -4.15 6.25 -3.42
CA ILE A 78 -3.61 5.41 -4.50
C ILE A 78 -3.96 3.94 -4.24
N SER A 79 -3.79 3.47 -3.01
CA SER A 79 -4.11 2.10 -2.61
C SER A 79 -5.59 1.76 -2.79
N LEU A 80 -6.49 2.71 -2.47
CA LEU A 80 -7.92 2.57 -2.72
C LEU A 80 -8.21 2.43 -4.21
N TYR A 81 -7.65 3.32 -5.03
CA TYR A 81 -7.82 3.28 -6.49
C TYR A 81 -7.34 1.95 -7.09
N LEU A 82 -6.14 1.52 -6.73
CA LEU A 82 -5.56 0.26 -7.24
C LEU A 82 -6.31 -0.97 -6.71
N SER A 83 -6.69 -0.98 -5.42
CA SER A 83 -7.50 -2.07 -4.84
C SER A 83 -8.85 -2.21 -5.54
N TRP A 84 -9.46 -1.10 -5.94
CA TRP A 84 -10.68 -1.11 -6.74
C TRP A 84 -10.42 -1.67 -8.13
N LEU A 85 -9.43 -1.15 -8.88
CA LEU A 85 -9.09 -1.65 -10.22
C LEU A 85 -8.86 -3.17 -10.23
N VAL A 86 -8.05 -3.66 -9.29
CA VAL A 86 -7.76 -5.09 -9.19
C VAL A 86 -9.03 -5.89 -8.88
N SER A 87 -9.87 -5.43 -7.96
CA SER A 87 -11.14 -6.09 -7.64
C SER A 87 -12.09 -6.18 -8.84
N MET A 88 -12.14 -5.16 -9.71
CA MET A 88 -12.93 -5.20 -10.95
C MET A 88 -12.41 -6.26 -11.92
N GLN A 89 -11.08 -6.33 -12.12
CA GLN A 89 -10.46 -7.33 -12.99
C GLN A 89 -10.72 -8.75 -12.49
N PHE A 90 -10.60 -9.00 -11.18
CA PHE A 90 -10.90 -10.30 -10.59
C PHE A 90 -12.35 -10.73 -10.80
N LYS A 91 -13.32 -9.81 -10.67
CA LYS A 91 -14.73 -10.11 -10.97
C LYS A 91 -14.95 -10.44 -12.44
N SER A 92 -14.34 -9.67 -13.34
CA SER A 92 -14.45 -9.89 -14.79
C SER A 92 -13.86 -11.24 -15.21
N ILE A 93 -12.66 -11.58 -14.71
CA ILE A 93 -12.02 -12.87 -14.97
C ILE A 93 -12.86 -14.02 -14.44
N LYS A 94 -13.35 -13.91 -13.20
CA LYS A 94 -14.20 -14.94 -12.60
C LYS A 94 -15.48 -15.17 -13.43
N ALA A 95 -16.13 -14.10 -13.87
CA ALA A 95 -17.32 -14.20 -14.72
C ALA A 95 -17.02 -14.85 -16.07
N LEU A 96 -15.86 -14.58 -16.68
CA LEU A 96 -15.43 -15.22 -17.92
C LEU A 96 -15.26 -16.74 -17.74
N PHE A 97 -14.59 -17.17 -16.68
CA PHE A 97 -14.37 -18.60 -16.39
C PHE A 97 -15.64 -19.35 -15.97
N GLU A 98 -16.63 -18.67 -15.37
CA GLU A 98 -17.93 -19.27 -15.03
C GLU A 98 -18.87 -19.38 -16.25
N MET A 99 -18.53 -18.78 -17.40
CA MET A 99 -19.40 -18.74 -18.58
C MET A 99 -19.19 -19.85 -19.63
N GLU A 100 -18.19 -20.74 -19.51
CA GLU A 100 -18.01 -21.87 -20.44
C GLU A 100 -17.85 -23.22 -19.69
N PRO A 101 -18.42 -24.37 -20.15
CA PRO A 101 -19.35 -24.61 -21.27
C PRO A 101 -20.60 -25.43 -20.86
N GLY A 102 -21.81 -24.90 -21.12
CA GLY A 102 -23.08 -25.62 -20.88
C GLY A 102 -24.22 -25.26 -21.82
N LYS A 103 -23.93 -24.53 -22.90
CA LYS A 103 -24.88 -24.27 -24.01
C LYS A 103 -24.17 -24.57 -25.32
N ILE A 104 -24.11 -25.85 -25.64
CA ILE A 104 -24.18 -26.28 -27.03
C ILE A 104 -25.58 -26.85 -27.13
N ASP A 105 -26.43 -26.12 -27.85
CA ASP A 105 -27.82 -26.46 -28.13
C ASP A 105 -27.96 -27.85 -28.79
#